data_AF-A0A5P1EKV5-F1
#
_entry.id   AF-A0A5P1EKV5-F1
#
_cell.length_a   1.000
_cell.length_b   1.000
_cell.length_c   1.000
_cell.angle_alpha   90.00
_cell.angle_beta   90.00
_cell.angle_gamma   90.00
#
_symmetry.space_group_name_H-M   'P 1'
#
loop_
_entity.id
_entity.type
_entity.pdbx_description
1 polymer ?
#
loop_
_entity_poly.entity_id
_entity_poly.type
_entity_poly.pdbx_seq_one_letter_code
_entity_poly.pdbx_strand_id
1 'polypeptide(L)'
;MHKISGLPMGQMLYQEYFPSNHELSQLKDRMPDRYETLWDLTCHYHIALAQSEPLAKRTKSNVSLKQFASYLFRNLESNSGEDICELATLTPSEVNGLLKKIDAHSYTISSPESGFPAGTKFKSFLWHATAPIQPMTLLAGYLTIWLKKCVVPYQSGDTLPLEVLYPAVQLAYKKELSLLPVMVLALVGDQLDYSDNVCGAVLSIRFNEDILSVWNRNASDHQAVMTLRDSIKRHLKLPHSYVMEYKPHDASLRDHSSYRNTWLRG
;
A
#
# COMPACT_ATOMS: atom_id res chain seq x y z
N MET A 1 4.91 -10.83 -25.77
CA MET A 1 4.26 -10.20 -24.60
C MET A 1 2.82 -10.70 -24.56
N HIS A 2 2.54 -11.76 -23.80
CA HIS A 2 1.22 -12.40 -23.79
C HIS A 2 0.23 -11.51 -23.04
N LYS A 3 -0.90 -11.17 -23.68
CA LYS A 3 -2.02 -10.49 -23.02
C LYS A 3 -2.54 -11.40 -21.92
N ILE A 4 -2.27 -11.02 -20.69
CA ILE A 4 -2.84 -11.62 -19.49
C ILE A 4 -4.24 -10.99 -19.34
N SER A 5 -5.28 -11.82 -19.23
CA SER A 5 -6.69 -11.44 -18.98
C SER A 5 -7.42 -10.55 -20.00
N GLY A 6 -6.91 -10.33 -21.22
CA GLY A 6 -7.60 -9.55 -22.26
C GLY A 6 -7.68 -8.04 -21.99
N LEU A 7 -7.20 -7.58 -20.83
CA LEU A 7 -7.14 -6.17 -20.48
C LEU A 7 -5.92 -5.51 -21.12
N PRO A 8 -6.04 -4.25 -21.54
CA PRO A 8 -4.87 -3.41 -21.69
C PRO A 8 -4.14 -3.36 -20.34
N MET A 9 -2.82 -3.58 -20.36
CA MET A 9 -1.96 -3.38 -19.21
C MET A 9 -2.23 -1.97 -18.64
N GLY A 10 -2.79 -1.89 -17.42
CA GLY A 10 -3.20 -0.62 -16.80
C GLY A 10 -4.66 -0.52 -16.35
N GLN A 11 -5.55 -1.46 -16.70
CA GLN A 11 -6.94 -1.52 -16.20
C GLN A 11 -7.15 -2.54 -15.05
N MET A 12 -6.14 -2.68 -14.20
CA MET A 12 -6.21 -3.57 -13.03
C MET A 12 -7.04 -2.90 -11.93
N LEU A 13 -8.14 -3.54 -11.51
CA LEU A 13 -8.96 -3.15 -10.37
C LEU A 13 -8.24 -3.59 -9.07
N TYR A 14 -7.12 -2.95 -8.78
CA TYR A 14 -6.60 -2.87 -7.42
C TYR A 14 -7.51 -1.93 -6.63
N GLN A 15 -8.03 -2.36 -5.49
CA GLN A 15 -8.64 -1.41 -4.55
C GLN A 15 -7.61 -1.06 -3.49
N GLU A 16 -6.76 -0.12 -3.88
CA GLU A 16 -6.17 0.90 -3.03
C GLU A 16 -7.07 1.17 -1.82
N TYR A 17 -6.64 0.77 -0.63
CA TYR A 17 -7.38 1.05 0.61
C TYR A 17 -6.60 2.07 1.44
N PHE A 18 -7.08 3.30 1.39
CA PHE A 18 -6.78 4.31 2.39
C PHE A 18 -7.97 4.37 3.37
N PRO A 19 -7.75 4.31 4.70
CA PRO A 19 -8.86 4.39 5.64
C PRO A 19 -9.59 5.72 5.49
N SER A 20 -10.93 5.71 5.51
CA SER A 20 -11.74 6.91 5.56
C SER A 20 -11.51 7.69 6.85
N ASN A 21 -11.89 8.98 6.90
CA ASN A 21 -11.77 9.79 8.12
C ASN A 21 -12.45 9.14 9.34
N HIS A 22 -13.57 8.45 9.11
CA HIS A 22 -14.27 7.72 10.16
C HIS A 22 -13.45 6.52 10.66
N GLU A 23 -12.87 5.73 9.76
CA GLU A 23 -12.01 4.60 10.10
C GLU A 23 -10.70 5.04 10.74
N LEU A 24 -10.12 6.18 10.33
CA LEU A 24 -8.97 6.80 10.99
C LEU A 24 -9.29 7.21 12.42
N SER A 25 -10.47 7.79 12.67
CA SER A 25 -10.93 8.10 14.04
C SER A 25 -11.04 6.83 14.88
N GLN A 26 -11.67 5.77 14.34
CA GLN A 26 -11.76 4.50 15.05
C GLN A 26 -10.40 3.86 15.29
N LEU A 27 -9.49 3.95 14.32
CA LEU A 27 -8.13 3.44 14.42
C LEU A 27 -7.37 4.17 15.54
N LYS A 28 -7.50 5.51 15.59
CA LYS A 28 -6.92 6.35 16.63
C LYS A 28 -7.41 5.94 18.02
N ASP A 29 -8.71 5.69 18.15
CA ASP A 29 -9.31 5.34 19.45
C ASP A 29 -9.00 3.90 19.88
N ARG A 30 -9.02 2.94 18.95
CA ARG A 30 -8.89 1.50 19.26
C ARG A 30 -7.46 0.98 19.23
N MET A 31 -6.63 1.53 18.35
CA MET A 31 -5.27 1.06 18.05
C MET A 31 -4.34 2.26 17.83
N PRO A 32 -4.11 3.10 18.87
CA PRO A 32 -3.38 4.36 18.75
C PRO A 32 -1.98 4.17 18.18
N ASP A 33 -1.25 3.12 18.56
CA ASP A 33 0.11 2.86 18.05
C ASP A 33 0.15 2.69 16.53
N ARG A 34 -0.88 2.02 15.96
CA ARG A 34 -1.01 1.82 14.51
C ARG A 34 -1.37 3.11 13.81
N TYR A 35 -2.25 3.91 14.42
CA TYR A 35 -2.59 5.23 13.91
C TYR A 35 -1.36 6.14 13.86
N GLU A 36 -0.58 6.20 14.95
CA GLU A 36 0.64 7.00 15.04
C GLU A 36 1.68 6.54 14.01
N THR A 37 1.86 5.22 13.84
CA THR A 37 2.78 4.69 12.83
C THR A 37 2.33 5.00 11.41
N LEU A 38 1.02 4.91 11.12
CA LEU A 38 0.46 5.28 9.83
C LEU A 38 0.64 6.77 9.55
N TRP A 39 0.38 7.62 10.55
CA TRP A 39 0.55 9.05 10.47
C TRP A 39 2.02 9.43 10.21
N ASP A 40 2.94 8.86 10.99
CA ASP A 40 4.38 9.09 10.88
C ASP A 40 4.91 8.63 9.52
N LEU A 41 4.52 7.43 9.08
CA LEU A 41 4.89 6.89 7.76
C LEU A 41 4.37 7.76 6.61
N THR A 42 3.15 8.28 6.74
CA THR A 42 2.54 9.19 5.76
C THR A 42 3.29 10.52 5.71
N CYS A 43 3.71 11.06 6.85
CA CYS A 43 4.57 12.25 6.90
C CYS A 43 5.88 12.00 6.14
N HIS A 44 6.55 10.89 6.44
CA HIS A 44 7.80 10.49 5.78
C HIS A 44 7.64 10.29 4.26
N TYR A 45 6.53 9.69 3.80
CA TYR A 45 6.19 9.58 2.38
C TYR A 45 6.12 10.95 1.70
N HIS A 46 5.41 11.91 2.31
CA HIS A 46 5.29 13.26 1.75
C HIS A 46 6.58 14.09 1.89
N ILE A 47 7.42 13.85 2.89
CA ILE A 47 8.75 14.46 2.99
C ILE A 47 9.64 13.95 1.85
N ALA A 48 9.65 12.63 1.59
CA ALA A 48 10.37 12.05 0.46
C ALA A 48 9.90 12.66 -0.87
N LEU A 49 8.58 12.80 -1.04
CA LEU A 49 8.00 13.49 -2.18
C LEU A 49 8.47 14.95 -2.25
N ALA A 50 8.44 15.70 -1.15
CA ALA A 50 8.88 17.10 -1.07
C ALA A 50 10.36 17.28 -1.48
N GLN A 51 11.21 16.33 -1.10
CA GLN A 51 12.62 16.29 -1.48
C GLN A 51 12.80 15.98 -2.98
N SER A 52 11.92 15.15 -3.55
CA SER A 52 11.91 14.84 -4.99
C SER A 52 11.34 15.97 -5.87
N GLU A 53 12.18 16.47 -6.79
CA GLU A 53 11.94 17.51 -7.83
C GLU A 53 11.28 18.86 -7.43
N PRO A 54 11.43 19.94 -8.22
CA PRO A 54 10.72 21.20 -8.02
C PRO A 54 9.21 21.07 -8.37
N LEU A 55 8.32 21.70 -7.59
CA LEU A 55 6.85 21.62 -7.81
C LEU A 55 6.41 21.94 -9.24
N ALA A 56 7.11 22.86 -9.93
CA ALA A 56 6.80 23.28 -11.29
C ALA A 56 6.89 22.17 -12.35
N LYS A 57 7.50 21.02 -12.04
CA LYS A 57 7.59 19.84 -12.92
C LYS A 57 6.80 18.62 -12.42
N ARG A 58 6.08 18.75 -11.29
CA ARG A 58 5.32 17.64 -10.73
C ARG A 58 4.09 17.34 -11.58
N THR A 59 4.23 16.35 -12.45
CA THR A 59 3.13 15.71 -13.16
C THR A 59 2.54 14.52 -12.40
N LYS A 60 3.19 14.09 -11.30
CA LYS A 60 2.82 12.90 -10.51
C LYS A 60 2.61 13.26 -9.05
N SER A 61 1.54 12.71 -8.46
CA SER A 61 1.16 12.87 -7.05
C SER A 61 1.94 11.97 -6.09
N ASN A 62 2.69 11.00 -6.61
CA ASN A 62 3.24 9.89 -5.84
C ASN A 62 4.77 9.83 -5.95
N VAL A 63 5.43 9.45 -4.86
CA VAL A 63 6.88 9.18 -4.85
C VAL A 63 7.17 7.91 -5.65
N SER A 64 8.37 7.79 -6.21
CA SER A 64 8.83 6.53 -6.80
C SER A 64 9.32 5.57 -5.72
N LEU A 65 9.28 4.26 -5.98
CA LEU A 65 9.76 3.24 -5.06
C LEU A 65 11.27 3.38 -4.86
N LYS A 66 12.02 3.68 -5.93
CA LYS A 66 13.44 4.06 -5.82
C LYS A 66 13.62 5.25 -4.87
N GLN A 67 12.88 6.33 -5.10
CA GLN A 67 12.98 7.55 -4.28
C GLN A 67 12.65 7.29 -2.81
N PHE A 68 11.58 6.53 -2.53
CA PHE A 68 11.21 6.21 -1.15
C PHE A 68 12.20 5.26 -0.47
N ALA A 69 12.74 4.28 -1.20
CA ALA A 69 13.78 3.40 -0.69
C ALA A 69 15.06 4.17 -0.34
N SER A 70 15.53 5.05 -1.24
CA SER A 70 16.70 5.90 -0.98
C SER A 70 16.47 6.92 0.13
N TYR A 71 15.22 7.33 0.35
CA TYR A 71 14.84 8.20 1.47
C TYR A 71 14.95 7.44 2.80
N LEU A 72 14.33 6.27 2.92
CA LEU A 72 14.32 5.49 4.16
C LEU A 72 15.68 4.88 4.50
N PHE A 73 16.43 4.48 3.48
CA PHE A 73 17.71 3.77 3.60
C PHE A 73 18.79 4.49 2.83
N ARG A 74 19.71 5.10 3.57
CA ARG A 74 20.88 5.75 3.01
C ARG A 74 21.86 4.72 2.48
N ASN A 75 22.71 5.18 1.56
CA ASN A 75 23.81 4.39 0.97
C ASN A 75 23.36 3.18 0.15
N LEU A 76 22.07 3.06 -0.15
CA LEU A 76 21.51 1.93 -0.90
C LEU A 76 22.14 1.75 -2.30
N GLU A 77 22.59 2.85 -2.93
CA GLU A 77 23.26 2.84 -4.24
C GLU A 77 24.76 3.16 -4.15
N SER A 78 25.33 3.19 -2.94
CA SER A 78 26.73 3.56 -2.78
C SER A 78 27.64 2.44 -3.25
N ASN A 79 28.57 2.76 -4.15
CA ASN A 79 29.66 1.86 -4.53
C ASN A 79 30.87 1.99 -3.58
N SER A 80 30.78 2.81 -2.53
CA SER A 80 31.89 3.08 -1.59
C SER A 80 32.10 1.98 -0.55
N GLY A 81 31.23 0.96 -0.50
CA GLY A 81 31.28 -0.10 0.52
C GLY A 81 30.79 0.34 1.90
N GLU A 82 30.20 1.54 2.01
CA GLU A 82 29.53 1.99 3.23
C GLU A 82 28.30 1.15 3.54
N ASP A 83 28.09 0.87 4.83
CA ASP A 83 26.90 0.16 5.29
C ASP A 83 25.62 0.96 4.98
N ILE A 84 24.53 0.21 4.75
CA ILE A 84 23.19 0.77 4.63
C ILE A 84 22.77 1.29 6.01
N CYS A 85 22.43 2.57 6.06
CA CYS A 85 22.02 3.24 7.29
C CYS A 85 20.57 3.72 7.20
N GLU A 86 19.93 3.88 8.35
CA GLU A 86 18.59 4.43 8.44
C GLU A 86 18.54 5.91 8.04
N LEU A 87 17.33 6.43 7.80
CA LEU A 87 17.07 7.83 7.50
C LEU A 87 17.70 8.76 8.55
N ALA A 88 18.51 9.72 8.08
CA ALA A 88 19.05 10.77 8.94
C ALA A 88 18.02 11.89 9.18
N THR A 89 18.07 12.50 10.37
CA THR A 89 17.25 13.66 10.70
C THR A 89 17.66 14.89 9.90
N LEU A 90 16.68 15.69 9.49
CA LEU A 90 16.92 16.99 8.89
C LEU A 90 17.18 18.05 9.97
N THR A 91 18.11 18.95 9.69
CA THR A 91 18.32 20.17 10.46
C THR A 91 17.16 21.15 10.24
N PRO A 92 16.90 22.07 11.19
CA PRO A 92 15.92 23.14 11.00
C PRO A 92 16.16 23.99 9.73
N SER A 93 17.43 24.14 9.31
CA SER A 93 17.79 24.88 8.09
C SER A 93 17.29 24.15 6.83
N GLU A 94 17.48 22.83 6.76
CA GLU A 94 17.01 21.99 5.66
C GLU A 94 15.48 21.97 5.58
N VAL A 95 14.79 21.87 6.73
CA VAL A 95 13.32 21.95 6.79
C VAL A 95 12.82 23.30 6.30
N ASN A 96 13.45 24.40 6.70
CA ASN A 96 13.11 25.74 6.20
C ASN A 96 13.38 25.87 4.69
N GLY A 97 14.42 25.23 4.17
CA GLY A 97 14.67 25.14 2.73
C GLY A 97 13.55 24.40 2.00
N LEU A 98 13.07 23.28 2.53
CA LEU A 98 11.95 22.52 1.98
C LEU A 98 10.64 23.31 2.03
N LEU A 99 10.34 23.99 3.14
CA LEU A 99 9.15 24.85 3.27
C LEU A 99 9.08 25.89 2.15
N LYS A 100 10.20 26.58 1.89
CA LYS A 100 10.31 27.53 0.78
C LYS A 100 10.16 26.85 -0.58
N LYS A 101 10.77 25.68 -0.75
CA LYS A 101 10.70 24.90 -2.01
C LYS A 101 9.27 24.51 -2.36
N ILE A 102 8.45 24.17 -1.36
CA ILE A 102 7.07 23.71 -1.55
C ILE A 102 6.01 24.78 -1.32
N ASP A 103 6.43 26.04 -1.10
CA ASP A 103 5.55 27.17 -0.78
C ASP A 103 4.62 26.90 0.43
N ALA A 104 5.11 26.14 1.41
CA ALA A 104 4.35 25.79 2.60
C ALA A 104 4.47 26.87 3.68
N HIS A 105 3.32 27.32 4.15
CA HIS A 105 3.18 28.35 5.18
C HIS A 105 2.60 27.75 6.46
N SER A 106 3.03 28.26 7.62
CA SER A 106 2.31 27.97 8.87
C SER A 106 0.99 28.73 8.87
N TYR A 107 -0.11 28.05 9.18
CA TYR A 107 -1.41 28.69 9.34
C TYR A 107 -1.81 28.72 10.82
N THR A 108 -2.55 29.76 11.19
CA THR A 108 -3.09 29.95 12.54
C THR A 108 -4.61 30.07 12.40
N ILE A 109 -5.36 29.28 13.16
CA ILE A 109 -6.82 29.32 13.06
C ILE A 109 -7.35 30.58 13.76
N SER A 110 -8.22 31.33 13.10
CA SER A 110 -8.81 32.57 13.62
C SER A 110 -10.01 32.34 14.54
N SER A 111 -10.66 31.18 14.47
CA SER A 111 -11.82 30.78 15.28
C SER A 111 -11.67 29.33 15.78
N PRO A 112 -12.35 28.90 16.86
CA PRO A 112 -12.30 27.51 17.29
C PRO A 112 -12.88 26.57 16.21
N GLU A 113 -12.14 25.54 15.82
CA GLU A 113 -12.54 24.57 14.78
C GLU A 113 -11.95 23.19 15.07
N SER A 114 -12.73 22.13 14.87
CA SER A 114 -12.30 20.73 15.01
C SER A 114 -11.58 20.38 16.32
N GLY A 115 -11.98 21.03 17.42
CA GLY A 115 -11.38 20.83 18.76
C GLY A 115 -10.15 21.69 19.05
N PHE A 116 -9.72 22.55 18.13
CA PHE A 116 -8.59 23.46 18.32
C PHE A 116 -9.08 24.88 18.66
N PRO A 117 -8.53 25.54 19.70
CA PRO A 117 -8.89 26.91 20.03
C PRO A 117 -8.37 27.92 18.99
N ALA A 118 -9.03 29.08 18.92
CA ALA A 118 -8.53 30.21 18.14
C ALA A 118 -7.10 30.59 18.57
N GLY A 119 -6.24 30.88 17.61
CA GLY A 119 -4.82 31.15 17.84
C GLY A 119 -3.92 29.90 17.79
N THR A 120 -4.47 28.70 17.60
CA THR A 120 -3.65 27.48 17.41
C THR A 120 -2.84 27.60 16.12
N LYS A 121 -1.51 27.53 16.26
CA LYS A 121 -0.56 27.58 15.14
C LYS A 121 -0.18 26.16 14.70
N PHE A 122 -0.48 25.82 13.46
CA PHE A 122 -0.12 24.54 12.88
C PHE A 122 1.24 24.64 12.20
N LYS A 123 2.10 23.67 12.52
CA LYS A 123 3.39 23.50 11.86
C LYS A 123 3.23 22.49 10.72
N SER A 124 4.02 22.67 9.67
CA SER A 124 4.08 21.72 8.57
C SER A 124 4.56 20.34 9.06
N PHE A 125 4.04 19.28 8.45
CA PHE A 125 4.50 17.90 8.65
C PHE A 125 6.00 17.72 8.39
N LEU A 126 6.63 18.61 7.61
CA LEU A 126 8.07 18.57 7.34
C LEU A 126 8.93 18.64 8.62
N TRP A 127 8.41 19.22 9.70
CA TRP A 127 9.10 19.26 10.99
C TRP A 127 9.24 17.87 11.64
N HIS A 128 8.44 16.87 11.26
CA HIS A 128 8.63 15.49 11.70
C HIS A 128 10.01 14.94 11.29
N ALA A 129 10.58 15.41 10.17
CA ALA A 129 11.90 14.99 9.73
C ALA A 129 13.05 15.40 10.68
N THR A 130 12.80 16.28 11.66
CA THR A 130 13.81 16.69 12.65
C THR A 130 13.99 15.68 13.78
N ALA A 131 13.09 14.71 13.90
CA ALA A 131 13.18 13.60 14.83
C ALA A 131 13.62 12.32 14.10
N PRO A 132 14.32 11.40 14.78
CA PRO A 132 14.63 10.10 14.20
C PRO A 132 13.35 9.33 13.90
N ILE A 133 13.33 8.65 12.75
CA ILE A 133 12.21 7.78 12.36
C ILE A 133 12.02 6.70 13.41
N GLN A 134 10.77 6.42 13.78
CA GLN A 134 10.51 5.37 14.76
C GLN A 134 10.82 3.99 14.15
N PRO A 135 11.39 3.03 14.92
CA PRO A 135 11.72 1.70 14.39
C PRO A 135 10.53 0.98 13.74
N MET A 136 9.34 1.14 14.31
CA MET A 136 8.11 0.56 13.77
C MET A 136 7.68 1.23 12.45
N THR A 137 7.85 2.55 12.35
CA THR A 137 7.62 3.31 11.11
C THR A 137 8.61 2.88 10.03
N LEU A 138 9.88 2.67 10.38
CA LEU A 138 10.90 2.18 9.44
C LEU A 138 10.59 0.75 8.94
N LEU A 139 10.18 -0.15 9.84
CA LEU A 139 9.71 -1.49 9.48
C LEU A 139 8.49 -1.43 8.55
N ALA A 140 7.51 -0.59 8.85
CA ALA A 140 6.35 -0.38 7.97
C ALA A 140 6.76 0.21 6.61
N GLY A 141 7.76 1.10 6.57
CA GLY A 141 8.36 1.63 5.34
C GLY A 141 9.02 0.55 4.49
N TYR A 142 9.80 -0.34 5.12
CA TYR A 142 10.37 -1.52 4.45
C TYR A 142 9.28 -2.43 3.88
N LEU A 143 8.26 -2.75 4.70
CA LEU A 143 7.14 -3.59 4.29
C LEU A 143 6.32 -2.96 3.17
N THR A 144 6.24 -1.63 3.10
CA THR A 144 5.61 -0.91 1.99
C THR A 144 6.35 -1.19 0.68
N ILE A 145 7.69 -1.08 0.69
CA ILE A 145 8.54 -1.37 -0.47
C ILE A 145 8.37 -2.84 -0.88
N TRP A 146 8.41 -3.75 0.09
CA TRP A 146 8.21 -5.19 -0.15
C TRP A 146 6.84 -5.49 -0.74
N LEU A 147 5.76 -4.95 -0.17
CA LEU A 147 4.40 -5.12 -0.68
C LEU A 147 4.29 -4.62 -2.13
N LYS A 148 4.84 -3.44 -2.42
CA LYS A 148 4.79 -2.88 -3.78
C LYS A 148 5.65 -3.65 -4.79
N LYS A 149 6.76 -4.25 -4.38
CA LYS A 149 7.63 -5.04 -5.27
C LYS A 149 7.16 -6.48 -5.47
N CYS A 150 6.74 -7.13 -4.39
CA CYS A 150 6.59 -8.58 -4.36
C CYS A 150 5.14 -9.04 -4.32
N VAL A 151 4.21 -8.17 -3.93
CA VAL A 151 2.84 -8.57 -3.56
C VAL A 151 1.80 -7.89 -4.45
N VAL A 152 2.07 -6.66 -4.89
CA VAL A 152 1.24 -5.91 -5.82
C VAL A 152 2.00 -5.75 -7.13
N PRO A 153 1.78 -6.59 -8.16
CA PRO A 153 2.32 -6.38 -9.50
C PRO A 153 1.55 -5.22 -10.15
N TYR A 154 1.77 -4.01 -9.63
CA TYR A 154 1.32 -2.78 -10.25
C TYR A 154 2.09 -2.59 -11.56
N GLN A 155 1.56 -1.73 -12.43
CA GLN A 155 2.16 -1.26 -13.68
C GLN A 155 3.69 -1.25 -13.61
N SER A 156 4.37 -1.57 -14.72
CA SER A 156 5.83 -1.61 -14.89
C SER A 156 6.57 -0.28 -14.58
N GLY A 157 5.93 0.67 -13.90
CA GLY A 157 6.49 1.91 -13.41
C GLY A 157 6.92 1.82 -11.95
N ASP A 158 7.94 2.61 -11.63
CA ASP A 158 8.51 2.78 -10.31
C ASP A 158 7.59 3.58 -9.35
N THR A 159 6.30 3.79 -9.63
CA THR A 159 5.43 4.61 -8.78
C THR A 159 5.02 3.85 -7.51
N LEU A 160 5.10 4.49 -6.34
CA LEU A 160 4.67 3.95 -5.06
C LEU A 160 3.34 4.59 -4.61
N PRO A 161 2.19 3.90 -4.70
CA PRO A 161 0.91 4.41 -4.23
C PRO A 161 0.85 4.52 -2.69
N LEU A 162 0.10 5.52 -2.18
CA LEU A 162 -0.05 5.78 -0.74
C LEU A 162 -0.86 4.69 -0.03
N GLU A 163 -1.67 3.96 -0.78
CA GLU A 163 -2.62 2.99 -0.27
C GLU A 163 -1.96 1.66 0.10
N VAL A 164 -0.65 1.53 -0.14
CA VAL A 164 0.18 0.43 0.36
C VAL A 164 0.63 0.68 1.80
N LEU A 165 0.60 1.93 2.28
CA LEU A 165 1.11 2.29 3.62
C LEU A 165 0.31 1.62 4.74
N TYR A 166 -1.02 1.73 4.72
CA TYR A 166 -1.84 1.12 5.77
C TYR A 166 -1.69 -0.41 5.84
N PRO A 167 -1.75 -1.15 4.71
CA PRO A 167 -1.39 -2.56 4.69
C PRO A 167 -0.03 -2.88 5.33
N ALA A 168 0.98 -2.08 5.04
CA ALA A 168 2.33 -2.27 5.58
C ALA A 168 2.38 -2.04 7.10
N VAL A 169 1.67 -1.03 7.60
CA VAL A 169 1.53 -0.78 9.05
C VAL A 169 0.85 -1.96 9.73
N GLN A 170 -0.23 -2.50 9.16
CA GLN A 170 -0.91 -3.66 9.73
C GLN A 170 0.04 -4.87 9.86
N LEU A 171 0.90 -5.09 8.86
CA LEU A 171 1.94 -6.12 8.89
C LEU A 171 3.02 -5.86 9.93
N ALA A 172 3.48 -4.62 10.08
CA ALA A 172 4.50 -4.26 11.06
C ALA A 172 4.04 -4.61 12.50
N TYR A 173 2.75 -4.44 12.77
CA TYR A 173 2.11 -4.79 14.05
C TYR A 173 1.68 -6.26 14.17
N LYS A 174 2.28 -7.15 13.37
CA LYS A 174 2.02 -8.60 13.39
C LYS A 174 0.53 -8.93 13.26
N LYS A 175 -0.25 -8.11 12.55
CA LYS A 175 -1.59 -8.55 12.15
C LYS A 175 -1.37 -9.79 11.29
N GLU A 176 -1.78 -10.94 11.79
CA GLU A 176 -1.81 -12.16 10.99
C GLU A 176 -2.75 -11.90 9.82
N LEU A 177 -2.16 -11.61 8.68
CA LEU A 177 -2.91 -11.57 7.44
C LEU A 177 -3.13 -13.02 7.07
N SER A 178 -4.33 -13.51 7.36
CA SER A 178 -4.76 -14.89 7.14
C SER A 178 -4.46 -15.41 5.73
N LEU A 179 -4.24 -14.50 4.79
CA LEU A 179 -4.11 -14.74 3.36
C LEU A 179 -2.68 -14.48 2.81
N LEU A 180 -1.76 -13.95 3.63
CA LEU A 180 -0.37 -13.70 3.22
C LEU A 180 0.40 -14.98 2.87
N PRO A 181 0.25 -16.11 3.58
CA PRO A 181 0.88 -17.38 3.17
C PRO A 181 0.47 -17.81 1.76
N VAL A 182 -0.78 -17.63 1.34
CA VAL A 182 -1.20 -17.95 -0.03
C VAL A 182 -0.67 -16.98 -1.04
N MET A 183 -0.55 -15.69 -0.72
CA MET A 183 0.11 -14.78 -1.66
C MET A 183 1.54 -15.22 -1.95
N VAL A 184 2.28 -15.61 -0.92
CA VAL A 184 3.66 -16.11 -1.09
C VAL A 184 3.65 -17.42 -1.88
N LEU A 185 2.74 -18.35 -1.59
CA LEU A 185 2.62 -19.62 -2.33
C LEU A 185 2.21 -19.41 -3.80
N ALA A 186 1.29 -18.48 -4.06
CA ALA A 186 0.76 -18.16 -5.38
C ALA A 186 1.74 -17.37 -6.25
N LEU A 187 2.55 -16.49 -5.65
CA LEU A 187 3.45 -15.58 -6.36
C LEU A 187 4.90 -16.08 -6.42
N VAL A 188 5.35 -16.85 -5.44
CA VAL A 188 6.77 -17.26 -5.30
C VAL A 188 6.94 -18.77 -5.43
N GLY A 189 5.93 -19.56 -5.06
CA GLY A 189 6.10 -20.99 -4.87
C GLY A 189 5.70 -21.89 -6.04
N ASP A 190 4.96 -21.39 -7.04
CA ASP A 190 4.35 -22.22 -8.09
C ASP A 190 3.52 -23.41 -7.53
N GLN A 191 3.05 -23.32 -6.28
CA GLN A 191 2.46 -24.45 -5.55
C GLN A 191 0.95 -24.59 -5.75
N LEU A 192 0.32 -23.63 -6.44
CA LEU A 192 -1.10 -23.75 -6.74
C LEU A 192 -1.31 -24.65 -7.94
N ASP A 193 -2.19 -25.65 -7.81
CA ASP A 193 -2.70 -26.38 -8.98
C ASP A 193 -3.13 -25.40 -10.09
N TYR A 194 -2.69 -25.66 -11.33
CA TYR A 194 -2.97 -24.79 -12.48
C TYR A 194 -2.29 -23.40 -12.43
N SER A 195 -1.12 -23.30 -11.80
CA SER A 195 -0.32 -22.07 -11.65
C SER A 195 0.01 -21.36 -12.97
N ASP A 196 0.20 -22.09 -14.08
CA ASP A 196 0.37 -21.52 -15.43
C ASP A 196 -0.79 -20.62 -15.88
N ASN A 197 -1.98 -20.86 -15.31
CA ASN A 197 -3.18 -20.06 -15.54
C ASN A 197 -3.29 -18.91 -14.55
N VAL A 198 -2.56 -18.94 -13.42
CA VAL A 198 -2.51 -17.85 -12.45
C VAL A 198 -1.72 -16.69 -13.04
N CYS A 199 -2.30 -15.52 -12.93
CA CYS A 199 -1.81 -14.29 -13.52
C CYS A 199 -1.26 -13.32 -12.47
N GLY A 200 -1.65 -13.51 -11.21
CA GLY A 200 -1.27 -12.70 -10.07
C GLY A 200 -2.23 -12.91 -8.90
N ALA A 201 -1.91 -12.27 -7.78
CA ALA A 201 -2.76 -12.21 -6.61
C ALA A 201 -2.79 -10.78 -6.07
N VAL A 202 -3.89 -10.40 -5.42
CA VAL A 202 -4.09 -9.07 -4.81
C VAL A 202 -4.61 -9.28 -3.39
N LEU A 203 -3.98 -8.66 -2.41
CA LEU A 203 -4.48 -8.61 -1.03
C LEU A 203 -4.96 -7.19 -0.71
N SER A 204 -6.25 -7.10 -0.45
CA SER A 204 -6.95 -5.91 0.01
C SER A 204 -7.15 -5.98 1.51
N ILE A 205 -6.40 -5.18 2.25
CA ILE A 205 -6.51 -5.09 3.71
C ILE A 205 -7.47 -3.96 4.04
N ARG A 206 -8.60 -4.26 4.66
CA ARG A 206 -9.61 -3.26 5.05
C ARG A 206 -9.66 -3.14 6.57
N PHE A 207 -10.44 -2.19 7.06
CA PHE A 207 -10.62 -2.00 8.50
C PHE A 207 -11.23 -3.24 9.19
N ASN A 208 -12.28 -3.82 8.60
CA ASN A 208 -13.03 -4.94 9.21
C ASN A 208 -12.75 -6.33 8.60
N GLU A 209 -12.12 -6.40 7.44
CA GLU A 209 -11.89 -7.67 6.72
C GLU A 209 -10.65 -7.57 5.83
N ASP A 210 -9.99 -8.70 5.60
CA ASP A 210 -8.88 -8.80 4.63
C ASP A 210 -9.30 -9.73 3.50
N ILE A 211 -9.02 -9.35 2.26
CA ILE A 211 -9.54 -10.04 1.08
C ILE A 211 -8.42 -10.33 0.09
N LEU A 212 -8.28 -11.61 -0.23
CA LEU A 212 -7.33 -12.11 -1.21
C LEU A 212 -8.04 -12.49 -2.49
N SER A 213 -7.65 -11.85 -3.58
CA SER A 213 -8.07 -12.20 -4.93
C SER A 213 -6.92 -12.91 -5.63
N VAL A 214 -7.17 -14.08 -6.21
CA VAL A 214 -6.23 -14.76 -7.12
C VAL A 214 -6.80 -14.65 -8.53
N TRP A 215 -5.98 -14.21 -9.48
CA TRP A 215 -6.42 -13.91 -10.84
C TRP A 215 -5.96 -15.01 -11.79
N ASN A 216 -6.83 -15.43 -12.68
CA ASN A 216 -6.51 -16.42 -13.70
C ASN A 216 -6.73 -15.88 -15.13
N ARG A 217 -6.13 -16.52 -16.13
CA ARG A 217 -6.06 -16.00 -17.51
C ARG A 217 -7.39 -16.07 -18.24
N ASN A 218 -8.16 -17.13 -18.00
CA ASN A 218 -9.36 -17.45 -18.77
C ASN A 218 -10.56 -17.72 -17.84
N ALA A 219 -11.51 -16.79 -17.83
CA ALA A 219 -12.74 -16.91 -17.04
C ALA A 219 -13.74 -17.95 -17.59
N SER A 220 -13.62 -18.33 -18.85
CA SER A 220 -14.49 -19.34 -19.48
C SER A 220 -14.04 -20.78 -19.17
N ASP A 221 -12.81 -20.96 -18.68
CA ASP A 221 -12.29 -22.27 -18.25
C ASP A 221 -12.76 -22.59 -16.84
N HIS A 222 -14.01 -23.08 -16.75
CA HIS A 222 -14.67 -23.40 -15.48
C HIS A 222 -13.91 -24.48 -14.69
N GLN A 223 -13.29 -25.44 -15.37
CA GLN A 223 -12.52 -26.50 -14.73
C GLN A 223 -11.29 -25.93 -14.03
N ALA A 224 -10.55 -25.04 -14.71
CA ALA A 224 -9.40 -24.37 -14.11
C ALA A 224 -9.81 -23.46 -12.95
N VAL A 225 -10.92 -22.73 -13.06
CA VAL A 225 -11.45 -21.87 -11.98
C VAL A 225 -11.78 -22.69 -10.73
N MET A 226 -12.49 -23.81 -10.88
CA MET A 226 -12.86 -24.67 -9.75
C MET A 226 -11.64 -25.35 -9.13
N THR A 227 -10.70 -25.82 -9.95
CA THR A 227 -9.45 -26.45 -9.47
C THR A 227 -8.59 -25.46 -8.68
N LEU A 228 -8.44 -24.23 -9.20
CA LEU A 228 -7.71 -23.16 -8.51
C LEU A 228 -8.36 -22.79 -7.17
N ARG A 229 -9.70 -22.68 -7.14
CA ARG A 229 -10.47 -22.46 -5.90
C ARG A 229 -10.19 -23.55 -4.87
N ASP A 230 -10.27 -24.81 -5.27
CA ASP A 230 -10.09 -25.94 -4.37
C ASP A 230 -8.63 -26.04 -3.88
N SER A 231 -7.67 -25.70 -4.73
CA SER A 231 -6.26 -25.56 -4.37
C SER A 231 -6.05 -24.48 -3.31
N ILE A 232 -6.65 -23.31 -3.48
CA ILE A 232 -6.58 -22.22 -2.49
C ILE A 232 -7.18 -22.66 -1.15
N LYS A 233 -8.38 -23.27 -1.16
CA LYS A 233 -9.03 -23.78 0.06
C LYS A 233 -8.14 -24.78 0.80
N ARG A 234 -7.50 -25.70 0.06
CA ARG A 234 -6.61 -26.72 0.62
C ARG A 234 -5.38 -26.11 1.27
N HIS A 235 -4.71 -25.20 0.59
CA HIS A 235 -3.49 -24.55 1.09
C HIS A 235 -3.77 -23.63 2.29
N LEU A 236 -4.92 -22.96 2.33
CA LEU A 236 -5.37 -22.15 3.47
C LEU A 236 -6.01 -22.97 4.59
N LYS A 237 -6.22 -24.27 4.38
CA LYS A 237 -6.98 -25.12 5.30
C LYS A 237 -8.37 -24.55 5.60
N LEU A 238 -9.01 -23.95 4.60
CA LEU A 238 -10.37 -23.42 4.74
C LEU A 238 -11.38 -24.57 4.78
N PRO A 239 -12.47 -24.43 5.56
CA PRO A 239 -13.59 -25.37 5.50
C PRO A 239 -14.12 -25.51 4.07
N HIS A 240 -14.61 -26.71 3.71
CA HIS A 240 -15.24 -26.92 2.40
C HIS A 240 -16.44 -25.98 2.19
N SER A 241 -17.17 -25.68 3.27
CA SER A 241 -18.29 -24.73 3.32
C SER A 241 -17.89 -23.26 3.17
N TYR A 242 -16.59 -22.95 3.19
CA TYR A 242 -16.12 -21.58 3.00
C TYR A 242 -16.45 -21.13 1.57
N VAL A 243 -17.23 -20.07 1.46
CA VAL A 243 -17.68 -19.55 0.16
C VAL A 243 -16.55 -18.72 -0.44
N MET A 244 -16.16 -19.06 -1.67
CA MET A 244 -15.26 -18.25 -2.48
C MET A 244 -16.03 -17.74 -3.69
N GLU A 245 -15.86 -16.45 -3.98
CA GLU A 245 -16.56 -15.78 -5.06
C GLU A 245 -15.65 -15.66 -6.29
N TYR A 246 -16.18 -16.02 -7.46
CA TYR A 246 -15.48 -15.80 -8.74
C TYR A 246 -16.21 -14.73 -9.55
N LYS A 247 -15.47 -13.71 -10.00
CA LYS A 247 -16.00 -12.62 -10.82
C LYS A 247 -15.09 -12.41 -12.04
N PRO A 248 -15.59 -12.64 -13.28
CA PRO A 248 -14.86 -12.32 -14.49
C PRO A 248 -14.51 -10.83 -14.56
N HIS A 249 -13.29 -10.50 -14.99
CA HIS A 249 -12.79 -9.12 -14.92
C HIS A 249 -13.64 -8.12 -15.71
N ASP A 250 -14.12 -8.49 -16.90
CA ASP A 250 -15.01 -7.64 -17.72
C ASP A 250 -16.33 -7.31 -17.02
N ALA A 251 -16.81 -8.21 -16.15
CA ALA A 251 -18.00 -7.96 -15.34
C ALA A 251 -17.69 -6.98 -14.20
N SER A 252 -16.51 -7.07 -13.59
CA SER A 252 -16.05 -6.13 -12.55
C SER A 252 -15.91 -4.70 -13.06
N LEU A 253 -15.41 -4.51 -14.29
CA LEU A 253 -15.26 -3.18 -14.91
C LEU A 253 -16.61 -2.49 -15.16
N ARG A 254 -17.62 -3.24 -15.61
CA ARG A 254 -18.95 -2.69 -15.91
C ARG A 254 -19.74 -2.30 -14.66
N ASP A 255 -19.41 -2.90 -13.52
CA ASP A 255 -20.12 -2.72 -12.26
C ASP A 255 -19.52 -1.60 -11.39
N HIS A 256 -18.38 -1.02 -11.79
CA HIS A 256 -17.59 -0.06 -11.00
C HIS A 256 -17.36 -0.50 -9.53
N SER A 257 -17.48 -1.80 -9.25
CA SER A 257 -17.46 -2.36 -7.91
C SER A 257 -16.72 -3.69 -7.91
N SER A 258 -15.82 -3.84 -6.94
CA SER A 258 -15.11 -5.08 -6.64
C SER A 258 -15.97 -6.06 -5.82
N TYR A 259 -17.15 -5.65 -5.32
CA TYR A 259 -17.89 -6.36 -4.24
C TYR A 259 -19.34 -6.72 -4.51
N ARG A 260 -19.95 -6.25 -5.59
CA ARG A 260 -21.37 -6.56 -5.85
C ARG A 260 -21.53 -7.41 -7.11
N ASN A 261 -22.52 -8.30 -7.09
CA ASN A 261 -22.97 -9.14 -8.21
C ASN A 261 -21.98 -10.25 -8.66
N THR A 262 -21.95 -11.34 -7.90
CA THR A 262 -21.24 -12.59 -8.25
C THR A 262 -22.10 -13.51 -9.12
N TRP A 263 -21.49 -14.09 -10.16
CA TRP A 263 -22.17 -14.96 -11.13
C TRP A 263 -22.03 -16.46 -10.82
N LEU A 264 -21.02 -16.83 -10.02
CA LEU A 264 -20.79 -18.20 -9.58
C LEU A 264 -20.66 -18.24 -8.06
N ARG A 265 -21.65 -18.84 -7.40
CA ARG A 265 -21.58 -19.25 -5.99
C ARG A 265 -21.40 -20.75 -5.96
N GLY A 266 -20.32 -21.24 -5.37
CA GLY A 266 -20.04 -22.67 -5.27
C GLY A 266 -19.14 -23.01 -4.11
#